data_AF-A0A248LNT6-F1
#
_entry.id   AF-A0A248LNT6-F1
#
_cell.length_a   1.000
_cell.length_b   1.000
_cell.length_c   1.000
_cell.angle_alpha   90.00
_cell.angle_beta   90.00
_cell.angle_gamma   90.00
#
_symmetry.space_group_name_H-M   'P 1'
#
loop_
_entity.id
_entity.type
_entity.pdbx_description
1 polymer ?
#
loop_
_entity_poly.entity_id
_entity_poly.type
_entity_poly.pdbx_seq_one_letter_code
_entity_poly.pdbx_strand_id
1 'polypeptide(L)'
;MPLDSLPLTGQLRQRADRFLLLVLTAFWGITLIQGWLAGELASAVTGGAILLAMPALLVWREPGALVTRLATGAAAMLLSALSIFLSGGAIEAHFAIFVLLGLLLVYFDWRVLLFAAAVIAVHHLGFNYAAQAGLPRLQLFPSGPDLARVLVHAAYVVVETAALAVIAIQIERQLKASSRLAQFAREAREGNLAQPLDDRLASQDAMLQAAEAMRRQLVEALDHVISAAGELSGTAQGVAGKARSLDDTAEAQTRAARDMTSNVQAISAGIGQLSTDAENVRRLMNDSGLIAVQGRDVAQAAAEEMTRIDTAIARVHQNVETLRQRSERAMGVVQVIKDIADQTNLLALNAAIEAARAGETGRGFAVVADEVRHLAQRTREATDVISTTMGEMERSNADVLGTMDDAIRSVSRGVDKAGAAGRAIRDISRIVEQATASVATMADALNRQNDTTRSVAQQVEQSGRQSETTRLTLQELTGDVQALDQVAGQLHAATRFFRTR
;
A
#
# COMPACT_ATOMS: atom_id res chain seq x y z
N MET A 1 11.48 -33.15 -52.02
CA MET A 1 10.60 -34.35 -52.04
C MET A 1 10.09 -34.53 -53.46
N PRO A 2 10.29 -35.68 -54.12
CA PRO A 2 9.68 -35.94 -55.41
C PRO A 2 8.15 -35.94 -55.29
N LEU A 3 7.48 -35.46 -56.33
CA LEU A 3 6.03 -35.22 -56.47
C LEU A 3 5.09 -36.36 -56.07
N ASP A 4 5.61 -37.57 -56.04
CA ASP A 4 4.85 -38.79 -55.75
C ASP A 4 4.56 -38.95 -54.24
N SER A 5 5.10 -38.06 -53.39
CA SER A 5 4.85 -38.09 -51.93
C SER A 5 3.63 -37.29 -51.46
N LEU A 6 2.96 -36.54 -52.36
CA LEU A 6 1.74 -35.80 -52.01
C LEU A 6 0.50 -36.66 -52.32
N PRO A 7 -0.36 -36.97 -51.32
CA PRO A 7 -1.42 -37.97 -51.45
C PRO A 7 -2.42 -37.69 -52.59
N LEU A 8 -2.72 -36.41 -52.83
CA LEU A 8 -3.74 -35.97 -53.79
C LEU A 8 -3.28 -36.10 -55.25
N THR A 9 -2.06 -35.70 -55.57
CA THR A 9 -1.54 -35.74 -56.95
C THR A 9 -1.31 -37.17 -57.43
N GLY A 10 -0.84 -38.06 -56.54
CA GLY A 10 -0.72 -39.49 -56.83
C GLY A 10 -2.07 -40.13 -57.15
N GLN A 11 -3.09 -39.91 -56.30
CA GLN A 11 -4.43 -40.47 -56.50
C GLN A 11 -5.09 -39.99 -57.80
N LEU A 12 -4.91 -38.72 -58.17
CA LEU A 12 -5.44 -38.17 -59.43
C LEU A 12 -4.80 -38.85 -60.65
N ARG A 13 -3.48 -39.08 -60.63
CA ARG A 13 -2.76 -39.77 -61.72
C ARG A 13 -3.18 -41.24 -61.86
N GLN A 14 -3.43 -41.92 -60.75
CA GLN A 14 -3.96 -43.29 -60.77
C GLN A 14 -5.37 -43.39 -61.36
N ARG A 15 -6.23 -42.39 -61.09
CA ARG A 15 -7.55 -42.30 -61.72
C ARG A 15 -7.43 -41.98 -63.22
N ALA A 16 -6.52 -41.08 -63.58
CA ALA A 16 -6.23 -40.74 -64.97
C ALA A 16 -5.77 -41.96 -65.79
N ASP A 17 -4.94 -42.84 -65.22
CA ASP A 17 -4.52 -44.09 -65.85
C ASP A 17 -5.69 -44.99 -66.24
N ARG A 18 -6.62 -45.23 -65.30
CA ARG A 18 -7.80 -46.07 -65.54
C ARG A 18 -8.73 -45.44 -66.57
N PHE A 19 -8.92 -44.13 -66.48
CA PHE A 19 -9.74 -43.37 -67.43
C PHE A 19 -9.17 -43.45 -68.84
N LEU A 20 -7.87 -43.20 -69.01
CA LEU A 20 -7.23 -43.24 -70.32
C LEU A 20 -7.17 -44.65 -70.89
N LEU A 21 -6.94 -45.68 -70.07
CA LEU A 21 -6.99 -47.06 -70.54
C LEU A 21 -8.39 -47.42 -71.09
N LEU A 22 -9.46 -46.96 -70.43
CA LEU A 22 -10.82 -47.13 -70.92
C LEU A 22 -11.04 -46.38 -72.24
N VAL A 23 -10.58 -45.12 -72.32
CA VAL A 23 -10.65 -44.32 -73.56
C VAL A 23 -9.91 -45.00 -74.71
N LEU A 24 -8.70 -45.50 -74.49
CA LEU A 24 -7.92 -46.18 -75.51
C LEU A 24 -8.54 -47.52 -75.92
N THR A 25 -9.15 -48.25 -74.98
CA THR A 25 -9.90 -49.47 -75.29
C THR A 25 -11.13 -49.17 -76.15
N ALA A 26 -11.86 -48.09 -75.86
CA ALA A 26 -12.98 -47.63 -76.68
C ALA A 26 -12.50 -47.16 -78.07
N PHE A 27 -11.37 -46.46 -78.14
CA PHE A 27 -10.75 -46.03 -79.40
C PHE A 27 -10.26 -47.24 -80.23
N TRP A 28 -9.77 -48.30 -79.57
CA TRP A 28 -9.48 -49.56 -80.25
C TRP A 28 -10.74 -50.16 -80.90
N GLY A 29 -11.90 -50.07 -80.24
CA GLY A 29 -13.20 -50.40 -80.85
C GLY A 29 -13.48 -49.66 -82.16
N ILE A 30 -13.11 -48.38 -82.25
CA ILE A 30 -13.22 -47.60 -83.49
C ILE A 30 -12.26 -48.16 -84.56
N THR A 31 -11.03 -48.48 -84.20
CA THR A 31 -10.07 -49.08 -85.14
C THR A 31 -10.50 -50.48 -85.62
N LEU A 32 -11.21 -51.26 -84.80
CA LEU A 32 -11.79 -52.55 -85.22
C LEU A 32 -12.86 -52.36 -86.30
N ILE A 33 -13.71 -51.34 -86.16
CA ILE A 33 -14.71 -50.98 -87.18
C ILE A 33 -14.02 -50.53 -88.46
N GLN A 34 -13.00 -49.67 -88.37
CA GLN A 34 -12.20 -49.24 -89.52
C GLN A 34 -11.53 -50.42 -90.23
N GLY A 35 -10.91 -51.33 -89.47
CA GLY A 35 -10.27 -52.53 -90.02
C GLY A 35 -11.26 -53.48 -90.70
N TRP A 36 -12.47 -53.63 -90.15
CA TRP A 36 -13.53 -54.41 -90.82
C TRP A 36 -13.94 -53.79 -92.16
N LEU A 37 -14.14 -52.46 -92.19
CA LEU A 37 -14.50 -51.72 -93.41
C LEU A 37 -13.39 -51.76 -94.47
N ALA A 38 -12.13 -51.74 -94.05
CA ALA A 38 -10.96 -51.75 -94.94
C ALA A 38 -10.50 -53.16 -95.37
N GLY A 39 -11.12 -54.24 -94.84
CA GLY A 39 -10.65 -55.62 -95.06
C GLY A 39 -9.38 -56.01 -94.30
N GLU A 40 -8.97 -55.20 -93.34
CA GLU A 40 -7.73 -55.29 -92.54
C GLU A 40 -8.02 -55.65 -91.07
N LEU A 41 -9.07 -56.43 -90.80
CA LEU A 41 -9.52 -56.75 -89.44
C LEU A 41 -8.41 -57.43 -88.60
N ALA A 42 -7.61 -58.30 -89.22
CA ALA A 42 -6.50 -58.97 -88.53
C ALA A 42 -5.45 -57.96 -88.02
N SER A 43 -5.12 -56.94 -88.82
CA SER A 43 -4.20 -55.86 -88.48
C SER A 43 -4.78 -54.99 -87.35
N ALA A 44 -6.08 -54.72 -87.35
CA ALA A 44 -6.76 -53.97 -86.29
C ALA A 44 -6.80 -54.73 -84.95
N VAL A 45 -7.09 -56.03 -84.97
CA VAL A 45 -7.11 -56.87 -83.75
C VAL A 45 -5.71 -57.01 -83.17
N THR A 46 -4.75 -57.43 -83.97
CA THR A 46 -3.38 -57.70 -83.50
C THR A 46 -2.65 -56.42 -83.09
N GLY A 47 -2.76 -55.37 -83.91
CA GLY A 47 -2.13 -54.07 -83.64
C GLY A 47 -2.64 -53.45 -82.34
N GLY A 48 -3.95 -53.33 -82.17
CA GLY A 48 -4.49 -52.72 -80.96
C GLY A 48 -4.28 -53.57 -79.69
N ALA A 49 -4.33 -54.91 -79.78
CA ALA A 49 -4.03 -55.78 -78.64
C ALA A 49 -2.58 -55.62 -78.16
N ILE A 50 -1.61 -55.54 -79.08
CA ILE A 50 -0.20 -55.32 -78.74
C ILE A 50 -0.01 -53.93 -78.12
N LEU A 51 -0.60 -52.91 -78.71
CA LEU A 51 -0.47 -51.53 -78.24
C LEU A 51 -1.09 -51.29 -76.86
N LEU A 52 -2.16 -52.03 -76.51
CA LEU A 52 -2.82 -51.91 -75.21
C LEU A 52 -2.26 -52.84 -74.13
N ALA A 53 -1.55 -53.91 -74.48
CA ALA A 53 -1.02 -54.88 -73.51
C ALA A 53 -0.08 -54.23 -72.49
N MET A 54 0.89 -53.43 -72.95
CA MET A 54 1.87 -52.77 -72.09
C MET A 54 1.23 -51.71 -71.17
N PRO A 55 0.44 -50.75 -71.68
CA PRO A 55 -0.30 -49.83 -70.82
C PRO A 55 -1.21 -50.54 -69.83
N ALA A 56 -1.98 -51.56 -70.24
CA ALA A 56 -2.88 -52.28 -69.34
C ALA A 56 -2.13 -52.96 -68.18
N LEU A 57 -0.98 -53.59 -68.46
CA LEU A 57 -0.13 -54.20 -67.45
C LEU A 57 0.43 -53.16 -66.47
N LEU A 58 0.92 -52.04 -66.98
CA LEU A 58 1.50 -50.97 -66.16
C LEU A 58 0.46 -50.23 -65.32
N VAL A 59 -0.75 -50.01 -65.85
CA VAL A 59 -1.88 -49.44 -65.08
C VAL A 59 -2.29 -50.37 -63.93
N TRP A 60 -2.15 -51.69 -64.10
CA TRP A 60 -2.43 -52.65 -63.03
C TRP A 60 -1.31 -52.73 -61.99
N ARG A 61 -0.03 -52.72 -62.43
CA ARG A 61 1.13 -52.97 -61.57
C ARG A 61 1.66 -51.71 -60.88
N GLU A 62 1.78 -50.61 -61.62
CA GLU A 62 2.39 -49.36 -61.15
C GLU A 62 1.50 -48.15 -61.50
N PRO A 63 0.26 -48.08 -60.98
CA PRO A 63 -0.63 -46.97 -61.28
C PRO A 63 -0.05 -45.65 -60.75
N GLY A 64 -0.09 -44.63 -61.59
CA GLY A 64 0.38 -43.26 -61.36
C GLY A 64 1.86 -43.05 -61.67
N ALA A 65 2.64 -44.13 -61.85
CA ALA A 65 4.07 -44.05 -62.12
C ALA A 65 4.34 -43.34 -63.46
N LEU A 66 5.48 -42.66 -63.56
CA LEU A 66 5.85 -41.97 -64.80
C LEU A 66 5.91 -42.95 -65.98
N VAL A 67 6.44 -44.15 -65.78
CA VAL A 67 6.55 -45.18 -66.83
C VAL A 67 5.17 -45.56 -67.39
N THR A 68 4.17 -45.73 -66.52
CA THR A 68 2.79 -46.05 -66.90
C THR A 68 2.19 -44.95 -67.76
N ARG A 69 2.38 -43.70 -67.37
CA ARG A 69 1.82 -42.55 -68.07
C ARG A 69 2.49 -42.32 -69.43
N LEU A 70 3.81 -42.51 -69.50
CA LEU A 70 4.55 -42.47 -70.76
C LEU A 70 4.11 -43.60 -71.70
N ALA A 71 3.91 -44.82 -71.17
CA ALA A 71 3.44 -45.96 -71.95
C ALA A 71 2.01 -45.75 -72.49
N THR A 72 1.10 -45.24 -71.66
CA THR A 72 -0.26 -44.87 -72.09
C THR A 72 -0.23 -43.77 -73.14
N GLY A 73 0.62 -42.76 -72.98
CA GLY A 73 0.83 -41.70 -73.97
C GLY A 73 1.36 -42.22 -75.31
N ALA A 74 2.34 -43.12 -75.29
CA ALA A 74 2.84 -43.78 -76.50
C ALA A 74 1.78 -44.64 -77.17
N ALA A 75 1.03 -45.43 -76.41
CA ALA A 75 -0.04 -46.27 -76.93
C ALA A 75 -1.15 -45.43 -77.57
N ALA A 76 -1.49 -44.27 -76.99
CA ALA A 76 -2.43 -43.33 -77.59
C ALA A 76 -1.98 -42.90 -78.99
N MET A 77 -0.72 -42.49 -79.13
CA MET A 77 -0.15 -42.05 -80.40
C MET A 77 -0.04 -43.19 -81.43
N LEU A 78 0.38 -44.37 -80.98
CA LEU A 78 0.51 -45.54 -81.85
C LEU A 78 -0.86 -46.11 -82.26
N LEU A 79 -1.89 -45.95 -81.43
CA LEU A 79 -3.25 -46.35 -81.78
C LEU A 79 -3.87 -45.35 -82.76
N SER A 80 -3.56 -44.05 -82.66
CA SER A 80 -3.85 -43.09 -83.74
C SER A 80 -3.13 -43.45 -85.03
N ALA A 81 -1.86 -43.84 -84.97
CA ALA A 81 -1.11 -44.32 -86.13
C ALA A 81 -1.76 -45.56 -86.77
N LEU A 82 -2.24 -46.52 -85.96
CA LEU A 82 -3.00 -47.67 -86.45
C LEU A 82 -4.30 -47.23 -87.15
N SER A 83 -5.02 -46.27 -86.59
CA SER A 83 -6.23 -45.71 -87.22
C SER A 83 -5.93 -45.03 -88.57
N ILE A 84 -4.82 -44.30 -88.67
CA ILE A 84 -4.35 -43.68 -89.92
C ILE A 84 -4.03 -44.77 -90.96
N PHE A 85 -3.32 -45.83 -90.57
CA PHE A 85 -3.03 -46.96 -91.45
C PHE A 85 -4.31 -47.64 -91.96
N LEU A 86 -5.25 -47.97 -91.08
CA LEU A 86 -6.50 -48.67 -91.43
C LEU A 86 -7.46 -47.83 -92.28
N SER A 87 -7.32 -46.50 -92.25
CA SER A 87 -8.10 -45.58 -93.07
C SER A 87 -7.45 -45.23 -94.41
N GLY A 88 -6.33 -45.89 -94.76
CA GLY A 88 -5.58 -45.58 -95.98
C GLY A 88 -4.93 -44.19 -95.97
N GLY A 89 -4.64 -43.66 -94.78
CA GLY A 89 -4.03 -42.34 -94.61
C GLY A 89 -5.03 -41.18 -94.61
N ALA A 90 -6.32 -41.42 -94.35
CA ALA A 90 -7.34 -40.36 -94.35
C ALA A 90 -6.95 -39.17 -93.43
N ILE A 91 -7.16 -37.95 -93.90
CA ILE A 91 -6.79 -36.74 -93.15
C ILE A 91 -7.60 -36.66 -91.85
N GLU A 92 -8.87 -37.07 -91.89
CA GLU A 92 -9.76 -37.11 -90.73
C GLU A 92 -9.25 -38.05 -89.63
N ALA A 93 -8.55 -39.13 -89.97
CA ALA A 93 -7.95 -40.04 -88.99
C ALA A 93 -6.80 -39.39 -88.20
N HIS A 94 -6.15 -38.36 -88.77
CA HIS A 94 -5.11 -37.60 -88.08
C HIS A 94 -5.67 -36.74 -86.94
N PHE A 95 -6.97 -36.40 -86.96
CA PHE A 95 -7.62 -35.70 -85.85
C PHE A 95 -7.56 -36.47 -84.53
N ALA A 96 -7.46 -37.81 -84.58
CA ALA A 96 -7.29 -38.64 -83.40
C ALA A 96 -6.02 -38.30 -82.60
N ILE A 97 -4.95 -37.84 -83.27
CA ILE A 97 -3.69 -37.45 -82.61
C ILE A 97 -3.95 -36.27 -81.67
N PHE A 98 -4.56 -35.19 -82.19
CA PHE A 98 -4.86 -33.97 -81.42
C PHE A 98 -5.83 -34.27 -80.28
N VAL A 99 -6.89 -35.03 -80.56
CA VAL A 99 -7.88 -35.42 -79.53
C VAL A 99 -7.22 -36.22 -78.40
N LEU A 100 -6.42 -37.24 -78.73
CA LEU A 100 -5.78 -38.06 -77.71
C LEU A 100 -4.66 -37.30 -76.99
N LEU A 101 -3.92 -36.42 -77.67
CA LEU A 101 -2.91 -35.56 -77.05
C LEU A 101 -3.55 -34.58 -76.06
N GLY A 102 -4.68 -33.97 -76.42
CA GLY A 102 -5.49 -33.14 -75.51
C GLY A 102 -6.00 -33.92 -74.30
N LEU A 103 -6.43 -35.17 -74.48
CA LEU A 103 -6.88 -36.03 -73.38
C LEU A 103 -5.75 -36.40 -72.41
N LEU A 104 -4.50 -36.52 -72.87
CA LEU A 104 -3.34 -36.78 -72.00
C LEU A 104 -3.10 -35.65 -70.98
N LEU A 105 -3.71 -34.48 -71.14
CA LEU A 105 -3.68 -33.40 -70.14
C LEU A 105 -4.23 -33.84 -68.78
N VAL A 106 -5.09 -34.87 -68.70
CA VAL A 106 -5.62 -35.40 -67.43
C VAL A 106 -4.53 -35.88 -66.47
N TYR A 107 -3.33 -36.17 -66.96
CA TYR A 107 -2.18 -36.51 -66.11
C TYR A 107 -1.54 -35.31 -65.41
N PHE A 108 -1.80 -34.10 -65.91
CA PHE A 108 -1.17 -32.84 -65.50
C PHE A 108 0.36 -32.97 -65.47
N ASP A 109 0.92 -33.62 -66.49
CA ASP A 109 2.37 -33.86 -66.59
C ASP A 109 2.85 -33.61 -68.02
N TRP A 110 3.58 -32.50 -68.18
CA TRP A 110 4.12 -32.07 -69.46
C TRP A 110 5.05 -33.10 -70.10
N ARG A 111 5.69 -33.97 -69.30
CA ARG A 111 6.60 -35.01 -69.81
C ARG A 111 5.86 -36.03 -70.66
N VAL A 112 4.59 -36.33 -70.31
CA VAL A 112 3.75 -37.28 -71.04
C VAL A 112 3.35 -36.69 -72.39
N LEU A 113 2.98 -35.42 -72.41
CA LEU A 113 2.62 -34.68 -73.63
C LEU A 113 3.80 -34.59 -74.59
N LEU A 114 4.98 -34.19 -74.09
CA LEU A 114 6.20 -34.09 -74.91
C LEU A 114 6.63 -35.45 -75.46
N PHE A 115 6.54 -36.51 -74.65
CA PHE A 115 6.88 -37.86 -75.08
C PHE A 115 5.92 -38.39 -76.15
N ALA A 116 4.60 -38.19 -75.97
CA ALA A 116 3.60 -38.55 -76.97
C ALA A 116 3.85 -37.81 -78.30
N ALA A 117 4.10 -36.50 -78.25
CA ALA A 117 4.45 -35.70 -79.42
C ALA A 117 5.72 -36.23 -80.14
N ALA A 118 6.73 -36.66 -79.38
CA ALA A 118 7.94 -37.27 -79.94
C ALA A 118 7.64 -38.62 -80.62
N VAL A 119 6.84 -39.49 -79.98
CA VAL A 119 6.44 -40.79 -80.54
C VAL A 119 5.73 -40.61 -81.89
N ILE A 120 4.76 -39.69 -81.95
CA ILE A 120 4.00 -39.48 -83.18
C ILE A 120 4.84 -38.79 -84.27
N ALA A 121 5.78 -37.91 -83.90
CA ALA A 121 6.72 -37.31 -84.84
C ALA A 121 7.65 -38.35 -85.47
N VAL A 122 8.21 -39.26 -84.66
CA VAL A 122 9.03 -40.39 -85.14
C VAL A 122 8.22 -41.27 -86.09
N HIS A 123 6.96 -41.57 -85.74
CA HIS A 123 6.05 -42.32 -86.62
C HIS A 123 5.87 -41.61 -87.98
N HIS A 124 5.50 -40.33 -87.99
CA HIS A 124 5.18 -39.60 -89.22
C HIS A 124 6.40 -39.40 -90.12
N LEU A 125 7.57 -39.11 -89.55
CA LEU A 125 8.81 -39.01 -90.33
C LEU A 125 9.22 -40.39 -90.86
N GLY A 126 9.21 -41.41 -90.00
CA GLY A 126 9.62 -42.77 -90.36
C GLY A 126 8.76 -43.38 -91.45
N PHE A 127 7.43 -43.28 -91.32
CA PHE A 127 6.50 -43.82 -92.32
C PHE A 127 6.54 -43.02 -93.62
N ASN A 128 6.82 -41.71 -93.57
CA ASN A 128 6.95 -40.90 -94.78
C ASN A 128 8.17 -41.33 -95.60
N TYR A 129 9.31 -41.55 -94.94
CA TYR A 129 10.51 -42.09 -95.60
C TYR A 129 10.35 -43.55 -96.05
N ALA A 130 9.68 -44.40 -95.24
CA ALA A 130 9.41 -45.79 -95.61
C ALA A 130 8.52 -45.89 -96.87
N ALA A 131 7.49 -45.05 -96.97
CA ALA A 131 6.66 -44.95 -98.17
C ALA A 131 7.45 -44.46 -99.40
N GLN A 132 8.38 -43.49 -99.23
CA GLN A 132 9.29 -43.05 -100.31
C GLN A 132 10.26 -44.16 -100.76
N ALA A 133 10.71 -45.01 -99.82
CA ALA A 133 11.63 -46.11 -100.09
C ALA A 133 10.98 -47.34 -100.75
N GLY A 134 9.70 -47.26 -101.15
CA GLY A 134 9.01 -48.32 -101.88
C GLY A 134 8.20 -49.29 -101.02
N LEU A 135 7.79 -48.88 -99.81
CA LEU A 135 6.82 -49.62 -98.98
C LEU A 135 5.43 -48.96 -99.05
N PRO A 136 4.66 -49.13 -100.15
CA PRO A 136 3.41 -48.40 -100.37
C PRO A 136 2.31 -48.74 -99.35
N ARG A 137 2.43 -49.85 -98.62
CA ARG A 137 1.50 -50.19 -97.52
C ARG A 137 1.64 -49.26 -96.31
N LEU A 138 2.80 -48.64 -96.09
CA LEU A 138 3.04 -47.76 -94.94
C LEU A 138 2.73 -46.29 -95.28
N GLN A 139 1.64 -46.08 -96.02
CA GLN A 139 1.26 -44.76 -96.52
C GLN A 139 0.57 -43.94 -95.43
N LEU A 140 1.10 -42.73 -95.16
CA LEU A 140 0.49 -41.77 -94.22
C LEU A 140 -0.65 -40.96 -94.82
N PHE A 141 -0.60 -40.67 -96.12
CA PHE A 141 -1.57 -39.81 -96.80
C PHE A 141 -2.03 -40.43 -98.10
N PRO A 142 -3.28 -40.25 -98.55
CA PRO A 142 -3.82 -40.95 -99.72
C PRO A 142 -3.12 -40.54 -101.02
N SER A 143 -2.55 -39.33 -101.05
CA SER A 143 -1.79 -38.76 -102.17
C SER A 143 -0.32 -39.23 -102.25
N GLY A 144 0.14 -40.05 -101.31
CA GLY A 144 1.53 -40.53 -101.22
C GLY A 144 2.37 -39.74 -100.21
N PRO A 145 3.68 -40.02 -100.10
CA PRO A 145 4.56 -39.35 -99.16
C PRO A 145 4.74 -37.87 -99.50
N ASP A 146 4.56 -37.00 -98.51
CA ASP A 146 4.58 -35.54 -98.64
C ASP A 146 5.23 -34.92 -97.40
N LEU A 147 6.52 -34.61 -97.51
CA LEU A 147 7.29 -34.05 -96.40
C LEU A 147 6.75 -32.67 -95.97
N ALA A 148 6.27 -31.86 -96.91
CA ALA A 148 5.73 -30.54 -96.60
C ALA A 148 4.48 -30.65 -95.72
N ARG A 149 3.60 -31.62 -96.01
CA ARG A 149 2.43 -31.90 -95.18
C ARG A 149 2.79 -32.45 -93.80
N VAL A 150 3.80 -33.32 -93.68
CA VAL A 150 4.31 -33.78 -92.38
C VAL A 150 4.81 -32.59 -91.56
N LEU A 151 5.53 -31.65 -92.16
CA LEU A 151 6.02 -30.45 -91.46
C LEU A 151 4.87 -29.55 -90.97
N VAL A 152 3.79 -29.41 -91.75
CA VAL A 152 2.58 -28.67 -91.31
C VAL A 152 1.92 -29.36 -90.11
N HIS A 153 1.73 -30.68 -90.16
CA HIS A 153 1.17 -31.43 -89.02
C HIS A 153 2.06 -31.33 -87.78
N ALA A 154 3.38 -31.43 -87.96
CA ALA A 154 4.34 -31.26 -86.88
C ALA A 154 4.25 -29.87 -86.24
N ALA A 155 4.05 -28.81 -87.03
CA ALA A 155 3.86 -27.46 -86.51
C ALA A 155 2.62 -27.36 -85.60
N TYR A 156 1.47 -27.92 -86.02
CA TYR A 156 0.28 -27.95 -85.18
C TYR A 156 0.49 -28.74 -83.88
N VAL A 157 1.12 -29.91 -83.95
CA VAL A 157 1.43 -30.73 -82.76
C VAL A 157 2.38 -30.01 -81.82
N VAL A 158 3.39 -29.28 -82.32
CA VAL A 158 4.31 -28.50 -81.48
C VAL A 158 3.57 -27.39 -80.74
N VAL A 159 2.71 -26.62 -81.42
CA VAL A 159 1.92 -25.54 -80.82
C VAL A 159 0.96 -26.10 -79.76
N GLU A 160 0.23 -27.16 -80.09
CA GLU A 160 -0.68 -27.82 -79.15
C GLU A 160 0.07 -28.38 -77.93
N THR A 161 1.17 -29.09 -78.15
CA THR A 161 1.99 -29.67 -77.06
C THR A 161 2.53 -28.58 -76.14
N ALA A 162 3.00 -27.46 -76.69
CA ALA A 162 3.50 -26.34 -75.89
C ALA A 162 2.40 -25.72 -75.04
N ALA A 163 1.21 -25.48 -75.62
CA ALA A 163 0.06 -24.95 -74.88
C ALA A 163 -0.39 -25.90 -73.76
N LEU A 164 -0.56 -27.18 -74.07
CA LEU A 164 -0.94 -28.20 -73.09
C LEU A 164 0.12 -28.39 -72.00
N ALA A 165 1.41 -28.32 -72.35
CA ALA A 165 2.50 -28.40 -71.38
C ALA A 165 2.48 -27.23 -70.38
N VAL A 166 2.22 -25.99 -70.85
CA VAL A 166 2.06 -24.83 -69.97
C VAL A 166 0.87 -25.01 -69.03
N ILE A 167 -0.28 -25.45 -69.56
CA ILE A 167 -1.49 -25.71 -68.75
C ILE A 167 -1.22 -26.81 -67.73
N ALA A 168 -0.57 -27.91 -68.12
CA ALA A 168 -0.20 -29.00 -67.24
C ALA A 168 0.69 -28.54 -66.08
N ILE A 169 1.71 -27.71 -66.36
CA ILE A 169 2.59 -27.14 -65.34
C ILE A 169 1.82 -26.22 -64.39
N GLN A 170 0.89 -25.39 -64.90
CA GLN A 170 0.08 -24.50 -64.07
C GLN A 170 -0.88 -25.28 -63.16
N ILE A 171 -1.61 -26.27 -63.68
CA ILE A 171 -2.51 -27.11 -62.89
C ILE A 171 -1.73 -27.89 -61.83
N GLU A 172 -0.57 -28.45 -62.18
CA GLU A 172 0.27 -29.17 -61.22
C GLU A 172 0.74 -28.26 -60.07
N ARG A 173 1.11 -27.01 -60.37
CA ARG A 173 1.48 -26.01 -59.34
C ARG A 173 0.29 -25.69 -58.42
N GLN A 174 -0.90 -25.43 -58.96
CA GLN A 174 -2.09 -25.14 -58.17
C GLN A 174 -2.52 -26.33 -57.28
N LEU A 175 -2.45 -27.56 -57.80
CA LEU A 175 -2.76 -28.76 -57.01
C LEU A 175 -1.79 -28.96 -55.84
N LYS A 176 -0.49 -28.66 -56.03
CA LYS A 176 0.50 -28.69 -54.95
C LYS A 176 0.18 -27.65 -53.87
N ALA A 177 -0.09 -26.41 -54.26
CA ALA A 177 -0.44 -25.35 -53.33
C ALA A 177 -1.69 -25.68 -52.52
N SER A 178 -2.75 -26.14 -53.19
CA SER A 178 -4.01 -26.57 -52.54
C SER A 178 -3.78 -27.73 -51.55
N SER A 179 -2.97 -28.72 -51.92
CA SER A 179 -2.69 -29.87 -51.04
C SER A 179 -1.94 -29.47 -49.76
N ARG A 180 -0.99 -28.52 -49.86
CA ARG A 180 -0.25 -27.99 -48.72
C ARG A 180 -1.11 -27.11 -47.84
N LEU A 181 -1.97 -26.28 -48.44
CA LEU A 181 -2.93 -25.49 -47.69
C LEU A 181 -3.89 -26.38 -46.90
N ALA A 182 -4.37 -27.47 -47.51
CA ALA A 182 -5.22 -28.45 -46.83
C ALA A 182 -4.47 -29.18 -45.70
N GLN A 183 -3.16 -29.41 -45.84
CA GLN A 183 -2.33 -29.97 -44.78
C GLN A 183 -2.16 -28.98 -43.63
N PHE A 184 -1.80 -27.72 -43.92
CA PHE A 184 -1.72 -26.67 -42.93
C PHE A 184 -3.03 -26.50 -42.15
N ALA A 185 -4.18 -26.49 -42.83
CA ALA A 185 -5.48 -26.40 -42.17
C ALA A 185 -5.75 -27.57 -41.21
N ARG A 186 -5.28 -28.79 -41.52
CA ARG A 186 -5.38 -29.93 -40.62
C ARG A 186 -4.44 -29.79 -39.42
N GLU A 187 -3.19 -29.40 -39.66
CA GLU A 187 -2.19 -29.20 -38.61
C GLU A 187 -2.62 -28.08 -37.65
N ALA A 188 -3.08 -26.95 -38.17
CA ALA A 188 -3.60 -25.83 -37.39
C ALA A 188 -4.82 -26.21 -36.54
N ARG A 189 -5.74 -27.04 -37.09
CA ARG A 189 -6.88 -27.58 -36.32
C ARG A 189 -6.44 -28.45 -35.14
N GLU A 190 -5.32 -29.15 -35.30
CA GLU A 190 -4.72 -29.99 -34.26
C GLU A 190 -3.79 -29.19 -33.33
N GLY A 191 -3.76 -27.86 -33.47
CA GLY A 191 -2.95 -26.95 -32.66
C GLY A 191 -1.48 -26.90 -33.08
N ASN A 192 -1.07 -27.58 -34.15
CA ASN A 192 0.32 -27.55 -34.61
C ASN A 192 0.57 -26.37 -35.56
N LEU A 193 1.30 -25.35 -35.07
CA LEU A 193 1.70 -24.15 -35.80
C LEU A 193 3.22 -24.02 -35.92
N ALA A 194 3.98 -25.00 -35.41
CA ALA A 194 5.43 -24.98 -35.32
C ALA A 194 6.12 -25.10 -36.70
N GLN A 195 5.46 -25.79 -37.63
CA GLN A 195 5.99 -26.03 -38.97
C GLN A 195 5.70 -24.83 -39.88
N PRO A 196 6.72 -24.16 -40.44
CA PRO A 196 6.51 -23.13 -41.45
C PRO A 196 6.06 -23.75 -42.78
N LEU A 197 5.22 -23.02 -43.53
CA LEU A 197 4.90 -23.39 -44.90
C LEU A 197 6.13 -23.09 -45.78
N ASP A 198 6.86 -24.15 -46.17
CA ASP A 198 8.09 -24.11 -46.98
C ASP A 198 8.15 -22.96 -48.02
N ASP A 199 9.08 -22.03 -47.74
CA ASP A 199 9.18 -20.68 -48.31
C ASP A 199 9.28 -20.66 -49.84
N ARG A 200 9.87 -21.70 -50.44
CA ARG A 200 10.09 -21.76 -51.90
C ARG A 200 8.82 -21.90 -52.71
N LEU A 201 7.81 -22.59 -52.17
CA LEU A 201 6.52 -22.78 -52.81
C LEU A 201 5.52 -21.71 -52.38
N ALA A 202 5.66 -21.22 -51.15
CA ALA A 202 4.92 -20.04 -50.70
C ALA A 202 5.26 -18.80 -51.53
N SER A 203 6.53 -18.56 -51.87
CA SER A 203 6.90 -17.37 -52.67
C SER A 203 6.31 -17.33 -54.08
N GLN A 204 5.74 -18.44 -54.57
CA GLN A 204 5.20 -18.57 -55.93
C GLN A 204 3.68 -18.70 -55.99
N ASP A 205 3.00 -18.80 -54.84
CA ASP A 205 1.55 -18.96 -54.75
C ASP A 205 0.96 -18.04 -53.66
N ALA A 206 0.08 -17.12 -54.06
CA ALA A 206 -0.50 -16.11 -53.17
C ALA A 206 -1.29 -16.72 -52.00
N MET A 207 -1.91 -17.89 -52.17
CA MET A 207 -2.66 -18.54 -51.09
C MET A 207 -1.72 -19.08 -50.01
N LEU A 208 -0.58 -19.65 -50.40
CA LEU A 208 0.43 -20.12 -49.45
C LEU A 208 1.10 -18.97 -48.70
N GLN A 209 1.32 -17.81 -49.34
CA GLN A 209 1.82 -16.61 -48.65
C GLN A 209 0.83 -16.11 -47.60
N ALA A 210 -0.46 -16.04 -47.94
CA ALA A 210 -1.50 -15.63 -47.02
C ALA A 210 -1.61 -16.58 -45.83
N ALA A 211 -1.50 -17.89 -46.06
CA ALA A 211 -1.51 -18.91 -45.00
C ALA A 211 -0.29 -18.79 -44.06
N GLU A 212 0.91 -18.57 -44.60
CA GLU A 212 2.12 -18.36 -43.80
C GLU A 212 2.07 -17.06 -43.01
N ALA A 213 1.55 -15.97 -43.61
CA ALA A 213 1.34 -14.71 -42.91
C ALA A 213 0.34 -14.87 -41.75
N MET A 214 -0.77 -15.58 -41.98
CA MET A 214 -1.74 -15.91 -40.94
C MET A 214 -1.11 -16.75 -39.83
N ARG A 215 -0.30 -17.77 -40.16
CA ARG A 215 0.42 -18.59 -39.19
C ARG A 215 1.35 -17.74 -38.32
N ARG A 216 2.15 -16.85 -38.93
CA ARG A 216 3.05 -15.95 -38.19
C ARG A 216 2.30 -15.03 -37.25
N GLN A 217 1.22 -14.39 -37.72
CA GLN A 217 0.38 -13.53 -36.88
C GLN A 217 -0.26 -14.30 -35.73
N LEU A 218 -0.71 -15.54 -35.97
CA LEU A 218 -1.30 -16.38 -34.93
C LEU A 218 -0.26 -16.79 -33.87
N VAL A 219 0.94 -17.18 -34.29
CA VAL A 219 2.06 -17.49 -33.39
C VAL A 219 2.45 -16.28 -32.55
N GLU A 220 2.59 -15.10 -33.16
CA GLU A 220 2.91 -13.86 -32.47
C GLU A 220 1.82 -13.46 -31.46
N ALA A 221 0.54 -13.56 -31.85
CA ALA A 221 -0.57 -13.30 -30.94
C ALA A 221 -0.60 -14.29 -29.76
N LEU A 222 -0.31 -15.57 -29.99
CA LEU A 222 -0.23 -16.58 -28.93
C LEU A 222 0.94 -16.29 -27.96
N ASP A 223 2.12 -15.95 -28.48
CA ASP A 223 3.27 -15.58 -27.65
C ASP A 223 2.95 -14.33 -26.79
N HIS A 224 2.25 -13.34 -27.35
CA HIS A 224 1.75 -12.18 -26.59
C HIS A 224 0.77 -12.56 -25.47
N VAL A 225 -0.19 -13.45 -25.73
CA VAL A 225 -1.15 -13.92 -24.71
C VAL A 225 -0.44 -14.69 -23.60
N ILE A 226 0.54 -15.53 -23.94
CA ILE A 226 1.34 -16.27 -22.96
C ILE A 226 2.11 -15.30 -22.05
N SER A 227 2.77 -14.30 -22.63
CA SER A 227 3.51 -13.29 -21.88
C SER A 227 2.59 -12.47 -20.96
N ALA A 228 1.45 -11.99 -21.49
CA ALA A 228 0.47 -11.24 -20.73
C ALA A 228 -0.13 -12.05 -19.58
N ALA A 229 -0.41 -13.35 -19.78
CA ALA A 229 -0.87 -14.24 -18.72
C ALA A 229 0.19 -14.40 -17.62
N GLY A 230 1.47 -14.50 -17.98
CA GLY A 230 2.58 -14.55 -17.02
C GLY A 230 2.70 -13.26 -16.19
N GLU A 231 2.65 -12.10 -16.84
CA GLU A 231 2.65 -10.80 -16.16
C GLU A 231 1.44 -10.62 -15.24
N LEU A 232 0.26 -11.09 -15.67
CA LEU A 232 -0.97 -11.05 -14.88
C LEU A 232 -0.84 -11.89 -13.60
N SER A 233 -0.34 -13.12 -13.70
CA SER A 233 -0.11 -13.98 -12.53
C SER A 233 0.94 -13.38 -11.59
N GLY A 234 2.06 -12.84 -12.12
CA GLY A 234 3.07 -12.16 -11.31
C GLY A 234 2.52 -10.93 -10.58
N THR A 235 1.67 -10.14 -11.25
CA THR A 235 0.98 -8.99 -10.65
C THR A 235 0.01 -9.44 -9.56
N ALA A 236 -0.79 -10.47 -9.82
CA ALA A 236 -1.73 -11.04 -8.85
C ALA A 236 -0.99 -11.50 -7.57
N GLN A 237 0.14 -12.21 -7.71
CA GLN A 237 0.97 -12.62 -6.58
C GLN A 237 1.56 -11.42 -5.81
N GLY A 238 1.98 -10.37 -6.52
CA GLY A 238 2.45 -9.12 -5.91
C GLY A 238 1.36 -8.41 -5.10
N VAL A 239 0.14 -8.34 -5.62
CA VAL A 239 -1.03 -7.80 -4.90
C VAL A 239 -1.38 -8.68 -3.70
N ALA A 240 -1.33 -10.01 -3.83
CA ALA A 240 -1.53 -10.95 -2.72
C ALA A 240 -0.54 -10.73 -1.56
N GLY A 241 0.72 -10.45 -1.88
CA GLY A 241 1.75 -10.13 -0.89
C GLY A 241 1.47 -8.83 -0.15
N LYS A 242 1.08 -7.78 -0.89
CA LYS A 242 0.71 -6.48 -0.31
C LYS A 242 -0.56 -6.59 0.55
N ALA A 243 -1.55 -7.35 0.12
CA ALA A 243 -2.78 -7.57 0.87
C ALA A 243 -2.50 -8.22 2.24
N ARG A 244 -1.63 -9.24 2.29
CA ARG A 244 -1.19 -9.86 3.55
C ARG A 244 -0.49 -8.88 4.49
N SER A 245 0.44 -8.09 3.96
CA SER A 245 1.14 -7.06 4.76
C SER A 245 0.18 -5.99 5.30
N LEU A 246 -0.85 -5.64 4.54
CA LEU A 246 -1.90 -4.72 4.99
C LEU A 246 -2.78 -5.37 6.07
N ASP A 247 -3.05 -6.67 6.00
CA ASP A 247 -3.81 -7.40 7.03
C ASP A 247 -3.07 -7.41 8.37
N ASP A 248 -1.77 -7.73 8.34
CA ASP A 248 -0.91 -7.69 9.53
C ASP A 248 -0.86 -6.28 10.15
N THR A 249 -0.81 -5.26 9.30
CA THR A 249 -0.82 -3.85 9.72
C THR A 249 -2.15 -3.47 10.35
N ALA A 250 -3.27 -3.87 9.74
CA ALA A 250 -4.61 -3.61 10.27
C ALA A 250 -4.80 -4.31 11.64
N GLU A 251 -4.31 -5.56 11.79
CA GLU A 251 -4.35 -6.26 13.07
C GLU A 251 -3.52 -5.55 14.15
N ALA A 252 -2.30 -5.10 13.79
CA ALA A 252 -1.47 -4.31 14.70
C ALA A 252 -2.15 -3.00 15.10
N GLN A 253 -2.82 -2.32 14.17
CA GLN A 253 -3.57 -1.10 14.43
C GLN A 253 -4.77 -1.35 15.35
N THR A 254 -5.50 -2.46 15.19
CA THR A 254 -6.56 -2.86 16.12
C THR A 254 -6.03 -3.11 17.53
N ARG A 255 -4.87 -3.77 17.67
CA ARG A 255 -4.23 -3.95 18.99
C ARG A 255 -3.85 -2.62 19.61
N ALA A 256 -3.18 -1.75 18.85
CA ALA A 256 -2.81 -0.41 19.33
C ALA A 256 -4.03 0.43 19.73
N ALA A 257 -5.15 0.32 19.01
CA ALA A 257 -6.39 1.00 19.38
C ALA A 257 -6.98 0.49 20.70
N ARG A 258 -6.91 -0.81 20.98
CA ARG A 258 -7.34 -1.39 22.27
C ARG A 258 -6.47 -0.89 23.43
N ASP A 259 -5.15 -0.88 23.24
CA ASP A 259 -4.22 -0.39 24.26
C ASP A 259 -4.42 1.11 24.52
N MET A 260 -4.59 1.90 23.46
CA MET A 260 -4.92 3.32 23.59
C MET A 260 -6.24 3.55 24.32
N THR A 261 -7.25 2.70 24.10
CA THR A 261 -8.54 2.79 24.82
C THR A 261 -8.34 2.61 26.32
N SER A 262 -7.52 1.63 26.73
CA SER A 262 -7.17 1.42 28.14
C SER A 262 -6.42 2.63 28.73
N ASN A 263 -5.46 3.19 27.98
CA ASN A 263 -4.72 4.37 28.41
C ASN A 263 -5.62 5.61 28.57
N VAL A 264 -6.55 5.83 27.63
CA VAL A 264 -7.56 6.90 27.73
C VAL A 264 -8.41 6.72 28.98
N GLN A 265 -8.88 5.51 29.27
CA GLN A 265 -9.64 5.23 30.50
C GLN A 265 -8.84 5.53 31.76
N ALA A 266 -7.56 5.14 31.81
CA ALA A 266 -6.67 5.44 32.93
C ALA A 266 -6.45 6.96 33.10
N ILE A 267 -6.27 7.69 32.00
CA ILE A 267 -6.14 9.15 32.01
C ILE A 267 -7.43 9.81 32.50
N SER A 268 -8.59 9.38 32.02
CA SER A 268 -9.88 9.90 32.48
C SER A 268 -10.09 9.69 33.98
N ALA A 269 -9.74 8.51 34.50
CA ALA A 269 -9.79 8.23 35.94
C ALA A 269 -8.83 9.16 36.71
N GLY A 270 -7.60 9.34 36.21
CA GLY A 270 -6.61 10.26 36.80
C GLY A 270 -7.07 11.71 36.83
N ILE A 271 -7.71 12.20 35.77
CA ILE A 271 -8.30 13.55 35.72
C ILE A 271 -9.42 13.70 36.76
N GLY A 272 -10.27 12.68 36.91
CA GLY A 272 -11.33 12.66 37.92
C GLY A 272 -10.79 12.76 39.35
N GLN A 273 -9.73 12.00 39.64
CA GLN A 273 -9.06 12.05 40.94
C GLN A 273 -8.41 13.42 41.18
N LEU A 274 -7.66 13.94 40.20
CA LEU A 274 -6.97 15.22 40.35
C LEU A 274 -7.95 16.41 40.47
N SER A 275 -9.13 16.30 39.85
CA SER A 275 -10.23 17.27 40.03
C SER A 275 -10.77 17.25 41.46
N THR A 276 -10.91 16.05 42.05
CA THR A 276 -11.32 15.89 43.46
C THR A 276 -10.27 16.47 44.40
N ASP A 277 -8.99 16.23 44.12
CA ASP A 277 -7.88 16.76 44.90
C ASP A 277 -7.81 18.29 44.80
N ALA A 278 -8.01 18.87 43.60
CA ALA A 278 -8.08 20.31 43.41
C ALA A 278 -9.18 20.94 44.29
N GLU A 279 -10.36 20.33 44.34
CA GLU A 279 -11.48 20.79 45.15
C GLU A 279 -11.20 20.68 46.65
N ASN A 280 -10.50 19.62 47.08
CA ASN A 280 -10.05 19.47 48.47
C ASN A 280 -9.05 20.56 48.85
N VAL A 281 -8.06 20.84 48.01
CA VAL A 281 -7.09 21.92 48.25
C VAL A 281 -7.79 23.28 48.27
N ARG A 282 -8.75 23.52 47.38
CA ARG A 282 -9.55 24.75 47.36
C ARG A 282 -10.26 24.99 48.70
N ARG A 283 -10.90 23.95 49.26
CA ARG A 283 -11.53 24.03 50.59
C ARG A 283 -10.51 24.32 51.68
N LEU A 284 -9.38 23.62 51.69
CA LEU A 284 -8.31 23.84 52.67
C LEU A 284 -7.75 25.28 52.62
N MET A 285 -7.60 25.85 51.42
CA MET A 285 -7.15 27.23 51.26
C MET A 285 -8.19 28.23 51.80
N ASN A 286 -9.48 28.00 51.55
CA ASN A 286 -10.53 28.84 52.10
C ASN A 286 -10.52 28.84 53.64
N ASP A 287 -10.40 27.65 54.25
CA ASP A 287 -10.32 27.52 55.72
C ASP A 287 -9.05 28.17 56.27
N SER A 288 -7.91 27.99 55.60
CA SER A 288 -6.64 28.64 55.97
C SER A 288 -6.74 30.16 55.89
N GLY A 289 -7.48 30.70 54.91
CA GLY A 289 -7.76 32.12 54.78
C GLY A 289 -8.56 32.66 55.97
N LEU A 290 -9.59 31.94 56.41
CA LEU A 290 -10.38 32.30 57.60
C LEU A 290 -9.53 32.29 58.87
N ILE A 291 -8.68 31.26 59.06
CA ILE A 291 -7.77 31.17 60.20
C ILE A 291 -6.77 32.32 60.19
N ALA A 292 -6.24 32.71 59.02
CA ALA A 292 -5.33 33.85 58.91
C ALA A 292 -6.03 35.17 59.27
N VAL A 293 -7.28 35.39 58.85
CA VAL A 293 -8.06 36.57 59.26
C VAL A 293 -8.24 36.60 60.78
N GLN A 294 -8.65 35.48 61.39
CA GLN A 294 -8.79 35.37 62.85
C GLN A 294 -7.47 35.64 63.58
N GLY A 295 -6.36 35.06 63.10
CA GLY A 295 -5.04 35.27 63.68
C GLY A 295 -4.60 36.73 63.61
N ARG A 296 -4.91 37.43 62.52
CA ARG A 296 -4.61 38.86 62.37
C ARG A 296 -5.37 39.68 63.41
N ASP A 297 -6.64 39.37 63.61
CA ASP A 297 -7.49 40.08 64.57
C ASP A 297 -7.01 39.83 66.02
N VAL A 298 -6.56 38.61 66.34
CA VAL A 298 -5.94 38.29 67.65
C VAL A 298 -4.62 39.05 67.84
N ALA A 299 -3.75 39.11 66.82
CA ALA A 299 -2.50 39.85 66.91
C ALA A 299 -2.73 41.37 67.09
N GLN A 300 -3.73 41.91 66.41
CA GLN A 300 -4.16 43.30 66.55
C GLN A 300 -4.69 43.59 67.96
N ALA A 301 -5.58 42.74 68.47
CA ALA A 301 -6.11 42.87 69.83
C ALA A 301 -5.00 42.79 70.89
N ALA A 302 -4.01 41.91 70.71
CA ALA A 302 -2.85 41.82 71.60
C ALA A 302 -2.00 43.11 71.60
N ALA A 303 -1.79 43.74 70.44
CA ALA A 303 -1.08 45.02 70.34
C ALA A 303 -1.84 46.16 71.04
N GLU A 304 -3.17 46.19 70.88
CA GLU A 304 -4.05 47.16 71.56
C GLU A 304 -4.02 46.97 73.08
N GLU A 305 -4.05 45.73 73.57
CA GLU A 305 -3.93 45.46 75.01
C GLU A 305 -2.57 45.87 75.57
N MET A 306 -1.47 45.60 74.86
CA MET A 306 -0.15 46.08 75.27
C MET A 306 -0.11 47.61 75.38
N THR A 307 -0.76 48.32 74.46
CA THR A 307 -0.88 49.79 74.50
C THR A 307 -1.69 50.27 75.71
N ARG A 308 -2.75 49.54 76.08
CA ARG A 308 -3.51 49.81 77.32
C ARG A 308 -2.66 49.60 78.57
N ILE A 309 -1.85 48.54 78.61
CA ILE A 309 -0.94 48.26 79.73
C ILE A 309 0.13 49.34 79.83
N ASP A 310 0.73 49.79 78.71
CA ASP A 310 1.69 50.89 78.67
C ASP A 310 1.13 52.16 79.33
N THR A 311 -0.09 52.54 78.93
CA THR A 311 -0.80 53.70 79.49
C THR A 311 -1.06 53.51 81.00
N ALA A 312 -1.42 52.30 81.43
CA ALA A 312 -1.64 52.01 82.83
C ALA A 312 -0.34 52.14 83.64
N ILE A 313 0.79 51.61 83.15
CA ILE A 313 2.11 51.72 83.81
C ILE A 313 2.53 53.18 83.90
N ALA A 314 2.38 53.97 82.83
CA ALA A 314 2.70 55.39 82.84
C ALA A 314 1.93 56.16 83.94
N ARG A 315 0.66 55.81 84.17
CA ARG A 315 -0.14 56.38 85.26
C ARG A 315 0.35 55.93 86.64
N VAL A 316 0.75 54.66 86.81
CA VAL A 316 1.31 54.22 88.11
C VAL A 316 2.65 54.91 88.37
N HIS A 317 3.50 55.07 87.36
CA HIS A 317 4.75 55.83 87.44
C HIS A 317 4.51 57.26 87.94
N GLN A 318 3.52 57.97 87.37
CA GLN A 318 3.14 59.31 87.85
C GLN A 318 2.67 59.32 89.32
N ASN A 319 1.89 58.31 89.74
CA ASN A 319 1.41 58.20 91.12
C ASN A 319 2.57 57.95 92.10
N VAL A 320 3.53 57.10 91.75
CA VAL A 320 4.71 56.82 92.58
C VAL A 320 5.61 58.04 92.68
N GLU A 321 5.82 58.77 91.58
CA GLU A 321 6.56 60.03 91.59
C GLU A 321 5.88 61.09 92.48
N THR A 322 4.55 61.18 92.42
CA THR A 322 3.78 62.05 93.32
C THR A 322 3.93 61.64 94.79
N LEU A 323 3.94 60.34 95.08
CA LEU A 323 4.14 59.81 96.43
C LEU A 323 5.55 60.10 96.95
N ARG A 324 6.56 59.98 96.10
CA ARG A 324 7.96 60.33 96.39
C ARG A 324 8.05 61.78 96.84
N GLN A 325 7.50 62.72 96.06
CA GLN A 325 7.48 64.15 96.38
C GLN A 325 6.71 64.46 97.67
N ARG A 326 5.59 63.77 97.94
CA ARG A 326 4.84 63.92 99.20
C ARG A 326 5.63 63.42 100.40
N SER A 327 6.36 62.31 100.24
CA SER A 327 7.20 61.72 101.28
C SER A 327 8.39 62.62 101.62
N GLU A 328 9.04 63.21 100.61
CA GLU A 328 10.10 64.23 100.81
C GLU A 328 9.61 65.44 101.62
N ARG A 329 8.42 65.96 101.28
CA ARG A 329 7.80 67.05 102.05
C ARG A 329 7.50 66.64 103.49
N ALA A 330 6.99 65.43 103.71
CA ALA A 330 6.72 64.91 105.03
C ALA A 330 8.00 64.75 105.86
N MET A 331 9.09 64.26 105.26
CA MET A 331 10.41 64.18 105.91
C MET A 331 10.89 65.56 106.36
N GLY A 332 10.73 66.59 105.52
CA GLY A 332 11.05 67.97 105.89
C GLY A 332 10.28 68.45 107.13
N VAL A 333 8.98 68.13 107.23
CA VAL A 333 8.17 68.45 108.42
C VAL A 333 8.63 67.67 109.66
N VAL A 334 8.93 66.37 109.51
CA VAL A 334 9.42 65.53 110.61
C VAL A 334 10.75 66.04 111.15
N GLN A 335 11.64 66.52 110.27
CA GLN A 335 12.90 67.14 110.69
C GLN A 335 12.66 68.41 111.52
N VAL A 336 11.73 69.27 111.10
CA VAL A 336 11.36 70.47 111.88
C VAL A 336 10.78 70.09 113.24
N ILE A 337 9.94 69.04 113.33
CA ILE A 337 9.40 68.56 114.61
C ILE A 337 10.52 68.03 115.51
N LYS A 338 11.48 67.30 114.94
CA LYS A 338 12.65 66.80 115.68
C LYS A 338 13.48 67.96 116.24
N ASP A 339 13.74 68.97 115.41
CA ASP A 339 14.47 70.17 115.83
C ASP A 339 13.72 70.93 116.95
N ILE A 340 12.38 71.04 116.87
CA ILE A 340 11.54 71.61 117.92
C ILE A 340 11.60 70.76 119.20
N ALA A 341 11.55 69.44 119.11
CA ALA A 341 11.66 68.55 120.25
C ALA A 341 13.03 68.66 120.92
N ASP A 342 14.11 68.78 120.15
CA ASP A 342 15.46 69.03 120.65
C ASP A 342 15.57 70.37 121.39
N GLN A 343 15.03 71.43 120.79
CA GLN A 343 14.94 72.75 121.43
C GLN A 343 14.09 72.72 122.70
N THR A 344 12.95 72.02 122.68
CA THR A 344 12.05 71.90 123.82
C THR A 344 12.70 71.12 124.97
N ASN A 345 13.43 70.05 124.65
CA ASN A 345 14.19 69.27 125.62
C ASN A 345 15.30 70.11 126.26
N LEU A 346 16.00 70.95 125.49
CA LEU A 346 17.01 71.88 126.00
C LEU A 346 16.39 72.97 126.88
N LEU A 347 15.26 73.55 126.48
CA LEU A 347 14.51 74.54 127.26
C LEU A 347 14.01 73.94 128.58
N ALA A 348 13.46 72.73 128.54
CA ALA A 348 12.99 72.01 129.71
C ALA A 348 14.12 71.65 130.67
N LEU A 349 15.28 71.26 130.14
CA LEU A 349 16.48 71.03 130.95
C LEU A 349 16.94 72.32 131.66
N ASN A 350 16.99 73.45 130.95
CA ASN A 350 17.33 74.74 131.54
C ASN A 350 16.30 75.15 132.62
N ALA A 351 15.00 74.92 132.38
CA ALA A 351 13.94 75.18 133.34
C ALA A 351 14.03 74.29 134.59
N ALA A 352 14.36 73.00 134.43
CA ALA A 352 14.57 72.07 135.55
C ALA A 352 15.78 72.47 136.41
N ILE A 353 16.87 72.93 135.77
CA ILE A 353 18.06 73.47 136.46
C ILE A 353 17.67 74.71 137.29
N GLU A 354 16.93 75.66 136.71
CA GLU A 354 16.55 76.89 137.41
C GLU A 354 15.50 76.63 138.52
N ALA A 355 14.60 75.67 138.32
CA ALA A 355 13.65 75.22 139.35
C ALA A 355 14.36 74.55 140.54
N ALA A 356 15.41 73.75 140.29
CA ALA A 356 16.26 73.19 141.35
C ALA A 356 17.03 74.30 142.11
N ARG A 357 17.39 75.38 141.42
CA ARG A 357 18.09 76.55 141.98
C ARG A 357 17.20 77.39 142.91
N ALA A 358 15.89 77.41 142.68
CA ALA A 358 14.89 78.15 143.46
C ALA A 358 14.43 77.44 144.75
N GLY A 359 14.96 76.25 145.07
CA GLY A 359 14.70 75.52 146.32
C GLY A 359 13.23 75.07 146.48
N GLU A 360 12.69 75.16 147.70
CA GLU A 360 11.32 74.71 148.04
C GLU A 360 10.23 75.42 147.20
N THR A 361 10.44 76.70 146.87
CA THR A 361 9.54 77.49 146.00
C THR A 361 9.48 77.02 144.54
N GLY A 362 10.49 76.28 144.07
CA GLY A 362 10.62 75.79 142.69
C GLY A 362 10.09 74.37 142.45
N ARG A 363 9.68 73.63 143.49
CA ARG A 363 9.28 72.20 143.37
C ARG A 363 8.19 71.95 142.34
N GLY A 364 7.15 72.79 142.30
CA GLY A 364 6.06 72.64 141.32
C GLY A 364 6.53 72.85 139.88
N PHE A 365 7.46 73.81 139.67
CA PHE A 365 8.05 74.08 138.37
C PHE A 365 9.02 72.97 137.92
N ALA A 366 9.77 72.36 138.85
CA ALA A 366 10.68 71.26 138.54
C ALA A 366 9.93 70.04 137.99
N VAL A 367 8.79 69.67 138.58
CA VAL A 367 7.94 68.56 138.10
C VAL A 367 7.42 68.83 136.69
N VAL A 368 6.96 70.06 136.42
CA VAL A 368 6.50 70.44 135.07
C VAL A 368 7.65 70.42 134.06
N ALA A 369 8.83 70.91 134.44
CA ALA A 369 10.01 70.92 133.56
C ALA A 369 10.48 69.49 133.22
N ASP A 370 10.49 68.57 134.19
CA ASP A 370 10.81 67.16 133.92
C ASP A 370 9.76 66.47 133.05
N GLU A 371 8.46 66.78 133.22
CA GLU A 371 7.38 66.25 132.37
C GLU A 371 7.51 66.77 130.92
N VAL A 372 7.81 68.07 130.74
CA VAL A 372 8.07 68.66 129.41
C VAL A 372 9.32 68.04 128.78
N ARG A 373 10.37 67.79 129.56
CA ARG A 373 11.60 67.12 129.08
C ARG A 373 11.30 65.70 128.61
N HIS A 374 10.55 64.93 129.40
CA HIS A 374 10.12 63.59 129.05
C HIS A 374 9.23 63.57 127.79
N LEU A 375 8.30 64.53 127.66
CA LEU A 375 7.47 64.67 126.47
C LEU A 375 8.32 64.99 125.23
N ALA A 376 9.28 65.90 125.34
CA ALA A 376 10.19 66.25 124.25
C ALA A 376 11.08 65.07 123.82
N GLN A 377 11.57 64.26 124.77
CA GLN A 377 12.30 63.03 124.46
C GLN A 377 11.41 62.02 123.73
N ARG A 378 10.17 61.81 124.19
CA ARG A 378 9.20 60.94 123.50
C ARG A 378 8.85 61.46 122.09
N THR A 379 8.78 62.77 121.89
CA THR A 379 8.59 63.37 120.57
C THR A 379 9.78 63.09 119.66
N ARG A 380 11.02 63.22 120.17
CA ARG A 380 12.24 62.86 119.42
C ARG A 380 12.24 61.40 119.00
N GLU A 381 12.00 60.49 119.95
CA GLU A 381 11.92 59.04 119.68
C GLU A 381 10.85 58.73 118.61
N ALA A 382 9.68 59.36 118.69
CA ALA A 382 8.63 59.23 117.68
C ALA A 382 9.08 59.77 116.30
N THR A 383 9.77 60.91 116.24
CA THR A 383 10.29 61.45 114.98
C THR A 383 11.37 60.57 114.35
N ASP A 384 12.20 59.90 115.15
CA ASP A 384 13.21 58.96 114.64
C ASP A 384 12.58 57.70 114.03
N VAL A 385 11.52 57.17 114.66
CA VAL A 385 10.72 56.07 114.10
C VAL A 385 10.03 56.47 112.79
N ILE A 386 9.46 57.68 112.74
CA ILE A 386 8.83 58.20 111.51
C ILE A 386 9.88 58.39 110.41
N SER A 387 11.06 58.95 110.73
CA SER A 387 12.15 59.15 109.77
C SER A 387 12.64 57.82 109.19
N THR A 388 12.81 56.80 110.04
CA THR A 388 13.18 55.45 109.60
C THR A 388 12.14 54.86 108.64
N THR A 389 10.85 54.94 109.01
CA THR A 389 9.74 54.47 108.17
C THR A 389 9.69 55.21 106.83
N MET A 390 9.91 56.52 106.82
CA MET A 390 9.94 57.32 105.58
C MET A 390 11.12 56.93 104.68
N GLY A 391 12.30 56.66 105.24
CA GLY A 391 13.44 56.17 104.48
C GLY A 391 13.24 54.75 103.92
N GLU A 392 12.46 53.90 104.60
CA GLU A 392 12.00 52.62 104.04
C GLU A 392 11.01 52.82 102.89
N MET A 393 10.06 53.75 103.02
CA MET A 393 9.13 54.10 101.94
C MET A 393 9.85 54.66 100.71
N GLU A 394 10.88 55.49 100.88
CA GLU A 394 11.67 56.03 99.77
C GLU A 394 12.39 54.92 99.01
N ARG A 395 13.06 54.00 99.74
CA ARG A 395 13.69 52.82 99.12
C ARG A 395 12.68 51.94 98.39
N SER A 396 11.51 51.71 98.99
CA SER A 396 10.43 50.95 98.35
C SER A 396 9.91 51.64 97.09
N ASN A 397 9.77 52.97 97.08
CA ASN A 397 9.36 53.72 95.89
C ASN A 397 10.41 53.62 94.77
N ALA A 398 11.70 53.69 95.10
CA ALA A 398 12.78 53.53 94.12
C ALA A 398 12.78 52.14 93.47
N ASP A 399 12.58 51.08 94.27
CA ASP A 399 12.46 49.70 93.78
C ASP A 399 11.25 49.52 92.84
N VAL A 400 10.10 50.11 93.21
CA VAL A 400 8.88 50.11 92.38
C VAL A 400 9.12 50.83 91.05
N LEU A 401 9.82 51.96 91.03
CA LEU A 401 10.17 52.67 89.79
C LEU A 401 11.08 51.81 88.89
N GLY A 402 12.08 51.14 89.45
CA GLY A 402 12.94 50.22 88.69
C GLY A 402 12.15 49.06 88.07
N THR A 403 11.21 48.49 88.82
CA THR A 403 10.31 47.43 88.33
C THR A 403 9.38 47.95 87.21
N MET A 404 8.95 49.21 87.28
CA MET A 404 8.15 49.84 86.22
C MET A 404 8.92 50.01 84.92
N ASP A 405 10.19 50.42 84.97
CA ASP A 405 11.03 50.53 83.77
C ASP A 405 11.18 49.17 83.07
N ASP A 406 11.32 48.09 83.84
CA ASP A 406 11.32 46.72 83.31
C ASP A 406 9.99 46.32 82.70
N ALA A 407 8.88 46.74 83.30
CA ALA A 407 7.54 46.51 82.76
C ALA A 407 7.34 47.26 81.43
N ILE A 408 7.75 48.54 81.33
CA ILE A 408 7.69 49.32 80.09
C ILE A 408 8.50 48.65 78.97
N ARG A 409 9.74 48.22 79.27
CA ARG A 409 10.57 47.47 78.30
C ARG A 409 9.89 46.17 77.86
N SER A 410 9.21 45.48 78.77
CA SER A 410 8.51 44.24 78.46
C SER A 410 7.29 44.47 77.58
N VAL A 411 6.52 45.52 77.84
CA VAL A 411 5.36 45.92 77.03
C VAL A 411 5.78 46.34 75.63
N SER A 412 6.84 47.14 75.49
CA SER A 412 7.40 47.53 74.19
C SER A 412 7.79 46.29 73.35
N ARG A 413 8.49 45.32 73.96
CA ARG A 413 8.78 44.02 73.30
C ARG A 413 7.50 43.25 72.93
N GLY A 414 6.45 43.36 73.74
CA GLY A 414 5.14 42.77 73.48
C GLY A 414 4.48 43.34 72.22
N VAL A 415 4.47 44.68 72.09
CA VAL A 415 3.96 45.38 70.90
C VAL A 415 4.74 44.95 69.65
N ASP A 416 6.07 44.93 69.72
CA ASP A 416 6.91 44.54 68.57
C ASP A 416 6.63 43.10 68.11
N LYS A 417 6.48 42.16 69.07
CA LYS A 417 6.14 40.77 68.78
C LYS A 417 4.74 40.62 68.19
N ALA A 418 3.75 41.32 68.72
CA ALA A 418 2.39 41.33 68.18
C ALA A 418 2.37 41.90 66.75
N GLY A 419 3.11 42.98 66.50
CA GLY A 419 3.28 43.55 65.16
C GLY A 419 3.99 42.60 64.19
N ALA A 420 5.01 41.86 64.65
CA ALA A 420 5.68 40.84 63.86
C ALA A 420 4.75 39.67 63.51
N ALA A 421 3.95 39.18 64.47
CA ALA A 421 2.93 38.16 64.23
C ALA A 421 1.90 38.64 63.20
N GLY A 422 1.41 39.88 63.33
CA GLY A 422 0.48 40.47 62.37
C GLY A 422 1.05 40.58 60.94
N ARG A 423 2.36 40.87 60.79
CA ARG A 423 3.04 40.85 59.47
C ARG A 423 3.10 39.44 58.89
N ALA A 424 3.56 38.46 59.67
CA ALA A 424 3.65 37.08 59.24
C ALA A 424 2.28 36.52 58.79
N ILE A 425 1.21 36.87 59.50
CA ILE A 425 -0.15 36.44 59.16
C ILE A 425 -0.64 37.10 57.87
N ARG A 426 -0.31 38.38 57.61
CA ARG A 426 -0.60 39.01 56.31
C ARG A 426 0.13 38.32 55.16
N ASP A 427 1.37 37.89 55.38
CA ASP A 427 2.11 37.13 54.38
C ASP A 427 1.46 35.76 54.11
N ILE A 428 0.97 35.08 55.15
CA ILE A 428 0.18 33.85 55.02
C ILE A 428 -1.09 34.09 54.20
N SER A 429 -1.86 35.16 54.47
CA SER A 429 -3.05 35.49 53.69
C SER A 429 -2.75 35.67 52.20
N ARG A 430 -1.66 36.36 51.87
CA ARG A 430 -1.23 36.54 50.47
C ARG A 430 -0.87 35.21 49.79
N ILE A 431 -0.18 34.32 50.51
CA ILE A 431 0.17 32.97 50.00
C ILE A 431 -1.11 32.15 49.75
N VAL A 432 -2.08 32.22 50.67
CA VAL A 432 -3.38 31.54 50.51
C VAL A 432 -4.15 32.05 49.29
N GLU A 433 -4.18 33.37 49.06
CA GLU A 433 -4.80 33.96 47.87
C GLU A 433 -4.14 33.47 46.57
N GLN A 434 -2.80 33.48 46.54
CA GLN A 434 -2.03 32.98 45.39
C GLN A 434 -2.27 31.48 45.14
N ALA A 435 -2.28 30.66 46.21
CA ALA A 435 -2.56 29.24 46.11
C ALA A 435 -3.99 28.98 45.59
N THR A 436 -4.97 29.76 46.05
CA THR A 436 -6.37 29.68 45.56
C THR A 436 -6.46 29.98 44.06
N ALA A 437 -5.77 31.01 43.58
CA ALA A 437 -5.72 31.33 42.16
C ALA A 437 -5.04 30.22 41.33
N SER A 438 -3.98 29.62 41.87
CA SER A 438 -3.29 28.49 41.23
C SER A 438 -4.20 27.26 41.12
N VAL A 439 -4.98 26.95 42.16
CA VAL A 439 -5.95 25.84 42.15
C VAL A 439 -7.06 26.09 41.12
N ALA A 440 -7.55 27.32 40.99
CA ALA A 440 -8.54 27.66 39.98
C ALA A 440 -7.99 27.46 38.55
N THR A 441 -6.73 27.84 38.31
CA THR A 441 -6.05 27.61 37.03
C THR A 441 -5.87 26.11 36.76
N MET A 442 -5.55 25.32 37.79
CA MET A 442 -5.44 23.87 37.69
C MET A 442 -6.78 23.21 37.32
N ALA A 443 -7.89 23.66 37.91
CA ALA A 443 -9.22 23.18 37.57
C ALA A 443 -9.58 23.45 36.10
N ASP A 444 -9.25 24.63 35.57
CA ASP A 444 -9.46 24.95 34.16
C ASP A 444 -8.58 24.09 33.23
N ALA A 445 -7.31 23.88 33.59
CA ALA A 445 -6.42 22.99 32.84
C ALA A 445 -6.94 21.54 32.82
N LEU A 446 -7.50 21.06 33.93
CA LEU A 446 -8.10 19.73 34.02
C LEU A 446 -9.34 19.59 33.14
N ASN A 447 -10.20 20.61 33.05
CA ASN A 447 -11.33 20.61 32.13
C ASN A 447 -10.87 20.51 30.66
N ARG A 448 -9.88 21.32 30.27
CA ARG A 448 -9.29 21.26 28.92
C ARG A 448 -8.65 19.89 28.62
N GLN A 449 -7.99 19.30 29.61
CA GLN A 449 -7.41 17.96 29.48
C GLN A 449 -8.48 16.87 29.34
N ASN A 450 -9.61 17.01 30.02
CA ASN A 450 -10.75 16.11 29.89
C ASN A 450 -11.34 16.14 28.48
N ASP A 451 -11.54 17.33 27.91
CA ASP A 451 -12.03 17.49 26.53
C ASP A 451 -11.06 16.92 25.50
N THR A 452 -9.76 17.15 25.69
CA THR A 452 -8.71 16.55 24.85
C THR A 452 -8.76 15.02 24.94
N THR A 453 -8.92 14.46 26.14
CA THR A 453 -9.01 13.01 26.36
C THR A 453 -10.23 12.41 25.67
N ARG A 454 -11.38 13.10 25.69
CA ARG A 454 -12.58 12.69 24.93
C ARG A 454 -12.35 12.68 23.42
N SER A 455 -11.66 13.70 22.89
CA SER A 455 -11.33 13.75 21.46
C SER A 455 -10.39 12.61 21.05
N VAL A 456 -9.38 12.32 21.88
CA VAL A 456 -8.49 11.16 21.67
C VAL A 456 -9.29 9.86 21.68
N ALA A 457 -10.22 9.68 22.62
CA ALA A 457 -11.07 8.50 22.69
C ALA A 457 -11.86 8.28 21.38
N GLN A 458 -12.45 9.34 20.82
CA GLN A 458 -13.17 9.28 19.55
C GLN A 458 -12.26 8.90 18.37
N GLN A 459 -11.05 9.46 18.33
CA GLN A 459 -10.07 9.13 17.27
C GLN A 459 -9.60 7.67 17.36
N VAL A 460 -9.42 7.15 18.58
CA VAL A 460 -9.08 5.74 18.80
C VAL A 460 -10.19 4.82 18.31
N GLU A 461 -11.45 5.14 18.62
CA GLU A 461 -12.61 4.38 18.15
C GLU A 461 -12.72 4.40 16.62
N GLN A 462 -12.53 5.56 15.99
CA GLN A 462 -12.52 5.70 14.54
C GLN A 462 -11.39 4.87 13.91
N SER A 463 -10.19 4.89 14.49
CA SER A 463 -9.04 4.10 14.03
C SER A 463 -9.33 2.60 14.11
N GLY A 464 -9.99 2.15 15.18
CA GLY A 464 -10.46 0.77 15.32
C GLY A 464 -11.46 0.38 14.24
N ARG A 465 -12.47 1.22 13.97
CA ARG A 465 -13.46 1.00 12.89
C ARG A 465 -12.79 0.97 11.51
N GLN A 466 -11.85 1.87 11.24
CA GLN A 466 -11.14 1.91 9.96
C GLN A 466 -10.26 0.68 9.73
N SER A 467 -9.65 0.14 10.79
CA SER A 467 -8.89 -1.12 10.72
C SER A 467 -9.79 -2.30 10.35
N GLU A 468 -11.00 -2.36 10.91
CA GLU A 468 -11.99 -3.40 10.58
C GLU A 468 -12.48 -3.28 9.14
N THR A 469 -12.82 -2.07 8.66
CA THR A 469 -13.17 -1.84 7.26
C THR A 469 -12.04 -2.25 6.33
N THR A 470 -10.78 -1.93 6.68
CA THR A 470 -9.61 -2.32 5.90
C THR A 470 -9.52 -3.84 5.77
N ARG A 471 -9.73 -4.59 6.86
CA ARG A 471 -9.75 -6.05 6.82
C ARG A 471 -10.84 -6.61 5.91
N LEU A 472 -12.04 -6.05 5.94
CA LEU A 472 -13.13 -6.48 5.04
C LEU A 472 -12.76 -6.27 3.57
N THR A 473 -12.22 -5.09 3.22
CA THR A 473 -11.75 -4.82 1.85
C THR A 473 -10.59 -5.73 1.44
N LEU A 474 -9.72 -6.13 2.38
CA LEU A 474 -8.63 -7.09 2.09
C LEU A 474 -9.14 -8.50 1.81
N GLN A 475 -10.25 -8.92 2.42
CA GLN A 475 -10.88 -10.20 2.11
C GLN A 475 -11.42 -10.21 0.67
N GLU A 476 -12.10 -9.13 0.26
CA GLU A 476 -12.57 -8.94 -1.12
C GLU A 476 -11.39 -8.94 -2.11
N LEU A 477 -10.35 -8.15 -1.82
CA LEU A 477 -9.13 -8.08 -2.64
C LEU A 477 -8.44 -9.44 -2.79
N THR A 478 -8.43 -10.26 -1.73
CA THR A 478 -7.86 -11.61 -1.79
C THR A 478 -8.67 -12.50 -2.73
N GLY A 479 -10.00 -12.37 -2.73
CA GLY A 479 -10.88 -13.05 -3.68
C GLY A 479 -10.61 -12.62 -5.13
N ASP A 480 -10.49 -11.31 -5.38
CA ASP A 480 -10.19 -10.77 -6.71
C ASP A 480 -8.84 -11.26 -7.23
N VAL A 481 -7.82 -11.30 -6.37
CA VAL A 481 -6.49 -11.83 -6.71
C VAL A 481 -6.54 -13.31 -7.09
N GLN A 482 -7.31 -14.12 -6.37
CA GLN A 482 -7.51 -15.53 -6.71
C GLN A 482 -8.20 -15.69 -8.07
N ALA A 483 -9.21 -14.84 -8.36
CA ALA A 483 -9.88 -14.84 -9.65
C ALA A 483 -8.92 -14.45 -10.80
N LEU A 484 -8.06 -13.45 -10.60
CA LEU A 484 -7.05 -13.06 -11.60
C LEU A 484 -6.03 -14.18 -11.87
N ASP A 485 -5.55 -14.86 -10.83
CA ASP A 485 -4.63 -15.98 -10.99
C ASP A 485 -5.30 -17.17 -11.71
N GLN A 486 -6.59 -17.42 -11.43
CA GLN A 486 -7.38 -18.41 -12.16
C GLN A 486 -7.53 -18.06 -13.64
N VAL A 487 -7.80 -16.79 -13.98
CA VAL A 487 -7.88 -16.32 -15.37
C VAL A 487 -6.53 -16.47 -16.08
N ALA A 488 -5.43 -16.08 -15.44
CA ALA A 488 -4.08 -16.28 -15.97
C ALA A 488 -3.79 -17.77 -16.24
N GLY A 489 -4.17 -18.65 -15.30
CA GLY A 489 -4.06 -20.09 -15.45
C GLY A 489 -4.89 -20.64 -16.62
N GLN A 490 -6.12 -20.16 -16.82
CA GLN A 490 -6.97 -20.52 -17.95
C GLN A 490 -6.38 -20.08 -19.29
N LEU A 491 -5.83 -18.86 -19.39
CA LEU A 491 -5.15 -18.38 -20.59
C LEU A 491 -3.92 -19.23 -20.93
N HIS A 492 -3.14 -19.60 -19.91
CA HIS A 492 -1.98 -20.46 -20.08
C HIS A 492 -2.38 -21.89 -20.52
N ALA A 493 -3.48 -22.43 -19.98
CA ALA A 493 -4.02 -23.71 -20.41
C ALA A 493 -4.58 -23.68 -21.84
N ALA A 494 -5.29 -22.62 -22.21
CA ALA A 494 -5.85 -22.45 -23.55
C ALA A 494 -4.75 -22.32 -24.63
N THR A 495 -3.66 -21.64 -24.31
CA THR A 495 -2.52 -21.48 -25.23
C THR A 495 -1.66 -22.74 -25.33
N ARG A 496 -1.59 -23.59 -24.29
CA ARG A 496 -0.87 -24.89 -24.33
C ARG A 496 -1.36 -25.87 -25.40
N PHE A 497 -2.61 -25.74 -25.84
CA PHE A 497 -3.12 -26.53 -26.96
C PHE A 497 -2.32 -26.25 -28.25
N PHE A 498 -1.88 -25.01 -28.44
CA PHE A 498 -1.12 -24.59 -29.60
C PHE A 498 0.38 -24.83 -29.41
N ARG A 499 0.98 -25.62 -30.32
CA ARG A 499 2.42 -25.82 -30.41
C ARG A 499 2.97 -24.84 -31.44
N THR A 500 3.64 -23.81 -30.97
CA THR A 500 4.23 -22.76 -31.80
C THR A 500 5.70 -23.00 -32.14
N ARG A 501 6.35 -23.98 -31.48
CA ARG A 501 7.77 -24.34 -31.64
C ARG A 501 7.96 -25.84 -31.64
#